data_AF-A0A7V5A9H1-F1
#
_entry.id   AF-A0A7V5A9H1-F1
#
_cell.length_a   1.000
_cell.length_b   1.000
_cell.length_c   1.000
_cell.angle_alpha   90.00
_cell.angle_beta   90.00
_cell.angle_gamma   90.00
#
_symmetry.space_group_name_H-M   'P 1'
#
loop_
_entity.id
_entity.type
_entity.pdbx_description
1 polymer ?
#
loop_
_entity_poly.entity_id
_entity_poly.type
_entity_poly.pdbx_seq_one_letter_code
_entity_poly.pdbx_strand_id
1 'polypeptide(L)'
;MWVLLFSAVLAFGIVAAGQDTGWLNPSADYGDFRNPTYAYYDDALWATAYSEQIHIFFGYPITLPPGARVEGIEVRLDAWRWPAGIPWYAYLDVQLSWDGGSSWTPPYTAGPLEGYEQSWILGGPKDGWGRTWSVSDLHPDRFRVLLRASEGRQIRLDWVAVRVYFSGGLSLSLDPVKVNLGTLTLEDYERGYRDWEGIQWIKLSAYNSWALYISATSSIWSYTGDLPDPKKPCGHLLWRVLPNVSGGISRFQANFTPLSTSEVEVASGPAGDALLPITFRLLVDYDTTVPGTYTLDFRYTLIVP
;
A
#
# COMPACT_ATOMS: atom_id res chain seq x y z
N MET A 1 -6.45 7.55 -46.10
CA MET A 1 -7.14 6.56 -45.24
C MET A 1 -6.80 6.89 -43.80
N TRP A 2 -7.79 7.05 -42.92
CA TRP A 2 -7.54 7.34 -41.50
C TRP A 2 -7.38 6.07 -40.71
N VAL A 3 -6.28 5.94 -39.97
CA VAL A 3 -6.09 4.87 -39.00
C VAL A 3 -5.66 5.54 -37.70
N LEU A 4 -6.56 5.67 -36.73
CA LEU A 4 -6.21 6.22 -35.41
C LEU A 4 -5.90 5.09 -34.45
N LEU A 5 -4.62 4.92 -34.13
CA LEU A 5 -4.17 3.87 -33.23
C LEU A 5 -3.62 4.53 -31.97
N PHE A 6 -4.33 4.42 -30.86
CA PHE A 6 -3.80 4.88 -29.59
C PHE A 6 -3.39 3.67 -28.76
N SER A 7 -2.13 3.66 -28.37
CA SER A 7 -1.62 2.63 -27.48
C SER A 7 -1.49 3.29 -26.12
N ALA A 8 -2.17 2.78 -25.09
CA ALA A 8 -1.81 3.21 -23.75
C ALA A 8 -0.48 2.52 -23.45
N VAL A 9 0.60 3.29 -23.38
CA VAL A 9 1.85 2.80 -22.78
C VAL A 9 1.67 2.89 -21.27
N LEU A 10 1.36 1.74 -20.69
CA LEU A 10 1.44 1.50 -19.26
C LEU A 10 2.83 1.93 -18.78
N ALA A 11 2.86 3.00 -18.01
CA ALA A 11 4.00 3.33 -17.20
C ALA A 11 3.57 3.22 -15.75
N PHE A 12 4.39 2.54 -14.96
CA PHE A 12 4.18 2.38 -13.54
C PHE A 12 5.02 3.43 -12.83
N GLY A 13 4.38 4.37 -12.15
CA GLY A 13 5.04 5.14 -11.10
C GLY A 13 4.90 4.36 -9.81
N ILE A 14 5.86 3.50 -9.49
CA ILE A 14 5.93 2.85 -8.19
C ILE A 14 6.72 3.79 -7.27
N VAL A 15 6.03 4.63 -6.49
CA VAL A 15 6.60 5.08 -5.21
C VAL A 15 6.20 4.02 -4.18
N ALA A 16 6.73 2.81 -4.32
CA ALA A 16 6.74 1.85 -3.22
C ALA A 16 8.09 2.00 -2.52
N ALA A 17 8.23 3.10 -1.76
CA ALA A 17 9.05 3.01 -0.56
C ALA A 17 8.41 1.92 0.33
N GLY A 18 9.22 1.16 1.06
CA GLY A 18 8.74 0.03 1.87
C GLY A 18 7.53 0.41 2.74
N GLN A 19 6.53 -0.46 2.77
CA GLN A 19 5.23 -0.24 3.41
C GLN A 19 5.25 -0.84 4.82
N ASP A 20 4.47 -0.30 5.76
CA ASP A 20 4.32 -0.89 7.10
C ASP A 20 2.88 -0.80 7.66
N THR A 21 2.57 -1.65 8.63
CA THR A 21 1.23 -1.77 9.23
C THR A 21 0.93 -0.72 10.30
N GLY A 22 1.88 0.15 10.64
CA GLY A 22 1.90 0.84 11.93
C GLY A 22 2.06 -0.13 13.10
N TRP A 23 1.99 0.42 14.33
CA TRP A 23 2.01 -0.36 15.56
C TRP A 23 0.66 -1.00 15.84
N LEU A 24 0.65 -2.33 15.97
CA LEU A 24 -0.52 -3.13 16.23
C LEU A 24 -0.47 -3.70 17.66
N ASN A 25 -1.63 -3.67 18.31
CA ASN A 25 -1.79 -4.13 19.69
C ASN A 25 -2.11 -5.63 19.75
N PRO A 26 -1.65 -6.35 20.78
CA PRO A 26 -2.16 -7.68 21.07
C PRO A 26 -3.60 -7.59 21.57
N SER A 27 -4.31 -8.72 21.53
CA SER A 27 -5.68 -8.84 22.05
C SER A 27 -5.90 -10.08 22.92
N ALA A 28 -4.87 -10.92 23.04
CA ALA A 28 -4.88 -12.10 23.88
C ALA A 28 -3.46 -12.40 24.39
N ASP A 29 -3.38 -13.09 25.51
CA ASP A 29 -2.12 -13.47 26.14
C ASP A 29 -2.24 -14.76 26.95
N TYR A 30 -1.10 -15.35 27.31
CA TYR A 30 -0.99 -16.37 28.35
C TYR A 30 0.42 -16.44 28.93
N GLY A 31 0.54 -16.89 30.18
CA GLY A 31 1.82 -17.12 30.85
C GLY A 31 1.87 -16.52 32.26
N ASP A 32 3.07 -16.10 32.67
CA ASP A 32 3.37 -15.86 34.10
C ASP A 32 3.26 -14.40 34.56
N PHE A 33 3.22 -13.44 33.64
CA PHE A 33 3.15 -12.02 33.97
C PHE A 33 1.83 -11.70 34.69
N ARG A 34 1.90 -10.76 35.64
CA ARG A 34 0.73 -10.27 36.38
C ARG A 34 0.13 -9.08 35.66
N ASN A 35 -1.21 -9.02 35.64
CA ASN A 35 -2.00 -8.02 34.90
C ASN A 35 -1.54 -7.87 33.43
N PRO A 36 -1.40 -8.97 32.67
CA PRO A 36 -0.79 -8.94 31.35
C PRO A 36 -1.59 -8.10 30.34
N THR A 37 -2.91 -7.98 30.51
CA THR A 37 -3.76 -7.12 29.67
C THR A 37 -3.40 -5.63 29.76
N TYR A 38 -2.67 -5.21 30.80
CA TYR A 38 -2.13 -3.85 30.92
C TYR A 38 -0.90 -3.61 30.04
N ALA A 39 -0.46 -4.61 29.26
CA ALA A 39 0.59 -4.45 28.26
C ALA A 39 0.04 -4.28 26.83
N TYR A 40 -1.28 -4.13 26.66
CA TYR A 40 -1.93 -4.14 25.34
C TYR A 40 -1.88 -2.78 24.64
N TYR A 41 -1.78 -1.68 25.40
CA TYR A 41 -1.87 -0.32 24.92
C TYR A 41 -0.83 0.54 25.62
N ASP A 42 -0.39 1.62 24.97
CA ASP A 42 0.37 2.71 25.60
C ASP A 42 -0.62 3.58 26.39
N ASP A 43 -0.90 3.20 27.65
CA ASP A 43 -1.94 3.82 28.50
C ASP A 43 -1.51 4.09 29.95
N ALA A 44 -0.21 3.97 30.24
CA ALA A 44 0.41 4.17 31.55
C ALA A 44 -0.07 3.18 32.63
N LEU A 45 -0.65 2.05 32.23
CA LEU A 45 -0.77 0.87 33.08
C LEU A 45 0.48 0.00 32.90
N TRP A 46 0.58 -1.12 33.61
CA TRP A 46 1.69 -2.03 33.36
C TRP A 46 1.41 -3.47 33.78
N ALA A 47 1.83 -4.40 32.94
CA ALA A 47 2.08 -5.76 33.33
C ALA A 47 3.33 -5.83 34.22
N THR A 48 3.38 -6.80 35.12
CA THR A 48 4.53 -7.05 35.98
C THR A 48 5.13 -8.41 35.70
N ALA A 49 6.45 -8.43 35.46
CA ALA A 49 7.24 -9.63 35.34
C ALA A 49 8.32 -9.72 36.42
N TYR A 50 8.68 -10.94 36.79
CA TYR A 50 9.80 -11.29 37.66
C TYR A 50 10.82 -12.11 36.85
N SER A 51 12.06 -12.18 37.34
CA SER A 51 13.11 -12.96 36.67
C SER A 51 12.67 -14.39 36.37
N GLU A 52 13.09 -14.91 35.22
CA GLU A 52 12.78 -16.24 34.66
C GLU A 52 11.33 -16.45 34.21
N GLN A 53 10.42 -15.50 34.46
CA GLN A 53 9.03 -15.61 34.00
C GLN A 53 8.94 -15.47 32.47
N ILE A 54 8.02 -16.24 31.89
CA ILE A 54 7.73 -16.23 30.46
C ILE A 54 6.28 -15.83 30.25
N HIS A 55 6.04 -15.01 29.24
CA HIS A 55 4.69 -14.63 28.86
C HIS A 55 4.58 -14.45 27.35
N ILE A 56 3.42 -14.77 26.79
CA ILE A 56 3.19 -14.79 25.36
C ILE A 56 2.01 -13.90 25.02
N PHE A 57 2.21 -12.95 24.12
CA PHE A 57 1.21 -12.03 23.59
C PHE A 57 0.86 -12.38 22.15
N PHE A 58 -0.42 -12.27 21.80
CA PHE A 58 -0.92 -12.65 20.48
C PHE A 58 -2.26 -11.99 20.13
N GLY A 59 -2.85 -12.39 19.00
CA GLY A 59 -4.09 -11.78 18.50
C GLY A 59 -3.86 -10.42 17.85
N TYR A 60 -2.64 -10.15 17.37
CA TYR A 60 -2.33 -8.95 16.61
C TYR A 60 -3.16 -8.94 15.31
N PRO A 61 -3.91 -7.87 14.99
CA PRO A 61 -4.78 -7.81 13.82
C PRO A 61 -4.00 -7.53 12.53
N ILE A 62 -2.93 -8.30 12.27
CA ILE A 62 -2.06 -8.12 11.12
C ILE A 62 -2.81 -8.56 9.85
N THR A 63 -3.14 -7.59 9.00
CA THR A 63 -3.76 -7.83 7.70
C THR A 63 -2.87 -7.25 6.61
N LEU A 64 -2.36 -8.10 5.72
CA LEU A 64 -1.59 -7.69 4.56
C LEU A 64 -2.40 -7.94 3.28
N PRO A 65 -2.25 -7.11 2.25
CA PRO A 65 -2.95 -7.28 0.99
C PRO A 65 -2.51 -8.56 0.25
N PRO A 66 -3.38 -9.13 -0.62
CA PRO A 66 -3.02 -10.28 -1.44
C PRO A 66 -1.73 -10.04 -2.24
N GLY A 67 -0.82 -11.00 -2.20
CA GLY A 67 0.47 -10.91 -2.90
C GLY A 67 1.53 -10.04 -2.22
N ALA A 68 1.26 -9.52 -1.01
CA ALA A 68 2.29 -8.89 -0.19
C ALA A 68 3.43 -9.86 0.12
N ARG A 69 4.64 -9.31 0.24
CA ARG A 69 5.83 -9.99 0.74
C ARG A 69 6.26 -9.32 2.03
N VAL A 70 6.46 -10.10 3.07
CA VAL A 70 6.97 -9.58 4.35
C VAL A 70 8.46 -9.28 4.19
N GLU A 71 8.85 -8.05 4.48
CA GLU A 71 10.22 -7.56 4.38
C GLU A 71 10.91 -7.54 5.75
N GLY A 72 10.17 -7.21 6.82
CA GLY A 72 10.71 -7.16 8.16
C GLY A 72 9.63 -7.06 9.23
N ILE A 73 9.99 -7.34 10.47
CA ILE A 73 9.10 -7.26 11.62
C ILE A 73 9.83 -6.54 12.75
N GLU A 74 9.13 -5.62 13.40
CA GLU A 74 9.58 -4.99 14.62
C GLU A 74 8.63 -5.28 15.77
N VAL A 75 9.21 -5.41 16.97
CA VAL A 75 8.49 -5.44 18.24
C VAL A 75 8.90 -4.22 19.04
N ARG A 76 7.94 -3.42 19.50
CA ARG A 76 8.15 -2.34 20.45
C ARG A 76 7.78 -2.80 21.84
N LEU A 77 8.67 -2.54 22.80
CA LEU A 77 8.42 -2.67 24.23
C LEU A 77 8.53 -1.31 24.90
N ASP A 78 7.51 -0.89 25.62
CA ASP A 78 7.61 0.23 26.54
C ASP A 78 7.73 -0.34 27.95
N ALA A 79 8.95 -0.32 28.49
CA ALA A 79 9.29 -1.10 29.67
C ALA A 79 10.35 -0.42 30.53
N TRP A 80 10.33 -0.75 31.82
CA TRP A 80 11.31 -0.30 32.80
C TRP A 80 11.44 -1.28 33.95
N ARG A 81 12.50 -1.12 34.72
CA ARG A 81 12.72 -1.90 35.92
C ARG A 81 12.18 -1.22 37.16
N TRP A 82 11.78 -2.01 38.14
CA TRP A 82 11.29 -1.52 39.43
C TRP A 82 11.87 -2.32 40.62
N PRO A 83 12.22 -1.69 41.75
CA PRO A 83 12.27 -0.24 42.00
C PRO A 83 13.41 0.48 41.26
N ALA A 84 13.23 1.78 41.02
CA ALA A 84 14.27 2.66 40.50
C ALA A 84 15.43 2.84 41.49
N GLY A 85 16.62 3.21 40.98
CA GLY A 85 17.75 3.62 41.81
C GLY A 85 18.54 2.49 42.50
N ILE A 86 18.33 1.23 42.13
CA ILE A 86 19.05 0.07 42.69
C ILE A 86 20.13 -0.42 41.71
N PRO A 87 21.30 -0.92 42.14
CA PRO A 87 22.37 -1.37 41.22
C PRO A 87 22.15 -2.81 40.71
N TRP A 88 21.06 -3.06 39.98
CA TRP A 88 20.84 -4.32 39.26
C TRP A 88 20.25 -4.06 37.88
N TYR A 89 20.51 -4.99 36.96
CA TYR A 89 20.04 -4.95 35.58
C TYR A 89 18.78 -5.82 35.42
N ALA A 90 17.97 -5.48 34.44
CA ALA A 90 16.81 -6.24 34.02
C ALA A 90 16.74 -6.19 32.51
N TYR A 91 16.28 -7.28 31.91
CA TYR A 91 16.20 -7.46 30.48
C TYR A 91 14.91 -8.20 30.10
N LEU A 92 14.46 -7.98 28.87
CA LEU A 92 13.39 -8.75 28.26
C LEU A 92 13.93 -9.37 26.97
N ASP A 93 14.00 -10.70 26.96
CA ASP A 93 14.30 -11.46 25.75
C ASP A 93 13.01 -11.70 24.98
N VAL A 94 13.02 -11.37 23.69
CA VAL A 94 11.88 -11.38 22.79
C VAL A 94 12.09 -12.42 21.70
N GLN A 95 11.09 -13.25 21.45
CA GLN A 95 11.09 -14.22 20.36
C GLN A 95 9.75 -14.17 19.62
N LEU A 96 9.77 -14.47 18.33
CA LEU A 96 8.58 -14.55 17.49
C LEU A 96 8.28 -16.00 17.13
N SER A 97 6.99 -16.33 17.04
CA SER A 97 6.50 -17.62 16.54
C SER A 97 5.58 -17.41 15.35
N TRP A 98 5.58 -18.36 14.40
CA TRP A 98 4.75 -18.39 13.19
C TRP A 98 3.76 -19.56 13.15
N ASP A 99 3.72 -20.37 14.21
CA ASP A 99 3.00 -21.65 14.24
C ASP A 99 2.30 -21.91 15.58
N GLY A 100 1.84 -20.84 16.23
CA GLY A 100 1.06 -20.92 17.47
C GLY A 100 1.90 -21.18 18.72
N GLY A 101 3.23 -21.05 18.64
CA GLY A 101 4.17 -21.20 19.74
C GLY A 101 4.93 -22.53 19.76
N SER A 102 4.87 -23.30 18.66
CA SER A 102 5.59 -24.57 18.55
C SER A 102 7.07 -24.34 18.22
N SER A 103 7.36 -23.31 17.44
CA SER A 103 8.71 -22.91 17.04
C SER A 103 8.94 -21.43 17.30
N TRP A 104 10.16 -21.06 17.66
CA TRP A 104 10.53 -19.69 18.02
C TRP A 104 11.77 -19.22 17.25
N THR A 105 11.82 -17.95 16.88
CA THR A 105 13.03 -17.31 16.35
C THR A 105 14.14 -17.25 17.40
N PRO A 106 15.40 -16.98 17.02
CA PRO A 106 16.41 -16.54 17.97
C PRO A 106 15.93 -15.31 18.78
N PRO A 107 16.37 -15.17 20.05
CA PRO A 107 15.94 -14.07 20.89
C PRO A 107 16.67 -12.77 20.56
N TYR A 108 15.94 -11.66 20.60
CA TYR A 108 16.51 -10.31 20.71
C TYR A 108 16.27 -9.78 22.12
N THR A 109 17.23 -9.05 22.67
CA THR A 109 17.18 -8.60 24.07
C THR A 109 16.95 -7.10 24.14
N ALA A 110 15.93 -6.68 24.88
CA ALA A 110 15.75 -5.31 25.34
C ALA A 110 16.42 -5.13 26.71
N GLY A 111 17.22 -4.08 26.86
CA GLY A 111 17.88 -3.73 28.11
C GLY A 111 19.37 -3.42 27.96
N PRO A 112 20.06 -3.08 29.06
CA PRO A 112 19.54 -3.05 30.42
C PRO A 112 18.44 -2.00 30.60
N LEU A 113 17.32 -2.40 31.22
CA LEU A 113 16.19 -1.50 31.47
C LEU A 113 16.55 -0.44 32.52
N GLU A 114 16.06 0.79 32.34
CA GLU A 114 16.23 1.87 33.31
C GLU A 114 15.10 1.92 34.36
N GLY A 115 15.25 2.80 35.36
CA GLY A 115 14.26 2.97 36.44
C GLY A 115 13.03 3.81 36.06
N TYR A 116 12.93 4.21 34.80
CA TYR A 116 11.83 4.93 34.17
C TYR A 116 11.56 4.30 32.80
N GLU A 117 10.36 4.51 32.28
CA GLU A 117 9.91 3.93 31.02
C GLU A 117 10.79 4.33 29.84
N GLN A 118 11.16 3.33 29.03
CA GLN A 118 11.87 3.49 27.78
C GLN A 118 11.21 2.64 26.70
N SER A 119 11.23 3.16 25.47
CA SER A 119 10.82 2.42 24.29
C SER A 119 12.00 1.67 23.69
N TRP A 120 11.84 0.36 23.55
CA TRP A 120 12.80 -0.55 22.93
C TRP A 120 12.19 -1.09 21.64
N ILE A 121 12.80 -0.78 20.50
CA ILE A 121 12.39 -1.32 19.19
C ILE A 121 13.39 -2.41 18.81
N LEU A 122 12.89 -3.65 18.70
CA LEU A 122 13.66 -4.83 18.34
C LEU A 122 13.24 -5.30 16.95
N GLY A 123 14.20 -5.75 16.14
CA GLY A 123 13.97 -6.07 14.73
C GLY A 123 14.33 -4.88 13.83
N GLY A 124 13.67 -4.83 12.67
CA GLY A 124 13.88 -3.72 11.75
C GLY A 124 13.09 -3.87 10.43
N PRO A 125 13.09 -2.84 9.58
CA PRO A 125 12.35 -2.84 8.32
C PRO A 125 12.70 -3.93 7.31
N LYS A 126 13.86 -4.57 7.48
CA LYS A 126 14.37 -5.67 6.65
C LYS A 126 14.76 -6.89 7.48
N ASP A 127 14.37 -6.91 8.75
CA ASP A 127 14.74 -7.97 9.67
C ASP A 127 13.61 -8.99 9.79
N GLY A 128 13.84 -10.18 9.26
CA GLY A 128 12.93 -11.31 9.37
C GLY A 128 13.14 -12.16 10.64
N TRP A 129 13.90 -11.69 11.63
CA TRP A 129 14.20 -12.43 12.87
C TRP A 129 14.84 -13.80 12.58
N GLY A 130 15.79 -13.81 11.65
CA GLY A 130 16.50 -15.01 11.22
C GLY A 130 15.71 -15.96 10.32
N ARG A 131 14.51 -15.57 9.85
CA ARG A 131 13.72 -16.35 8.89
C ARG A 131 12.99 -15.51 7.84
N THR A 132 12.48 -16.17 6.81
CA THR A 132 11.53 -15.56 5.86
C THR A 132 10.10 -15.79 6.32
N TRP A 133 9.27 -14.76 6.28
CA TRP A 133 7.88 -14.79 6.71
C TRP A 133 6.91 -14.83 5.54
N SER A 134 5.86 -15.64 5.67
CA SER A 134 4.71 -15.61 4.77
C SER A 134 3.55 -14.80 5.37
N VAL A 135 2.63 -14.32 4.53
CA VAL A 135 1.41 -13.65 5.04
C VAL A 135 0.60 -14.58 5.97
N SER A 136 0.56 -15.88 5.68
CA SER A 136 -0.12 -16.86 6.53
C SER A 136 0.54 -17.07 7.90
N ASP A 137 1.86 -16.86 8.01
CA ASP A 137 2.56 -16.95 9.30
C ASP A 137 2.08 -15.86 10.28
N LEU A 138 1.62 -14.73 9.74
CA LEU A 138 1.18 -13.55 10.49
C LEU A 138 -0.28 -13.63 10.94
N HIS A 139 -0.98 -14.73 10.66
CA HIS A 139 -2.37 -14.91 11.09
C HIS A 139 -2.49 -14.79 12.62
N PRO A 140 -3.54 -14.14 13.16
CA PRO A 140 -3.71 -13.92 14.61
C PRO A 140 -3.65 -15.21 15.45
N ASP A 141 -4.04 -16.35 14.89
CA ASP A 141 -3.98 -17.67 15.55
C ASP A 141 -2.60 -18.34 15.50
N ARG A 142 -1.66 -17.81 14.72
CA ARG A 142 -0.33 -18.40 14.49
C ARG A 142 0.79 -17.52 15.02
N PHE A 143 0.73 -16.22 14.75
CA PHE A 143 1.74 -15.27 15.15
C PHE A 143 1.71 -15.04 16.67
N ARG A 144 2.87 -15.14 17.33
CA ARG A 144 3.03 -14.94 18.78
C ARG A 144 4.30 -14.14 19.07
N VAL A 145 4.27 -13.34 20.13
CA VAL A 145 5.44 -12.68 20.72
C VAL A 145 5.67 -13.27 22.11
N LEU A 146 6.79 -13.95 22.32
CA LEU A 146 7.22 -14.43 23.63
C LEU A 146 8.14 -13.40 24.26
N LEU A 147 7.88 -13.07 25.52
CA LEU A 147 8.75 -12.30 26.39
C LEU A 147 9.24 -13.21 27.51
N ARG A 148 10.56 -13.22 27.73
CA ARG A 148 11.18 -13.82 28.91
C ARG A 148 11.88 -12.71 29.69
N ALA A 149 11.46 -12.52 30.93
CA ALA A 149 12.17 -11.62 31.84
C ALA A 149 13.46 -12.29 32.32
N SER A 150 14.59 -11.61 32.15
CA SER A 150 15.89 -12.09 32.62
C SER A 150 16.53 -11.03 33.52
N GLU A 151 17.15 -11.52 34.60
CA GLU A 151 17.69 -10.71 35.69
C GLU A 151 16.66 -9.79 36.35
N GLY A 152 17.11 -9.02 37.35
CA GLY A 152 16.31 -8.03 38.04
C GLY A 152 15.24 -8.56 38.98
N ARG A 153 14.72 -7.66 39.83
CA ARG A 153 13.71 -8.01 40.84
C ARG A 153 12.28 -7.90 40.29
N GLN A 154 12.03 -6.89 39.47
CA GLN A 154 10.72 -6.67 38.86
C GLN A 154 10.90 -5.83 37.59
N ILE A 155 10.18 -6.22 36.54
CA ILE A 155 10.05 -5.48 35.28
C ILE A 155 8.59 -5.04 35.16
N ARG A 156 8.39 -3.81 34.68
CA ARG A 156 7.10 -3.26 34.30
C ARG A 156 7.08 -3.07 32.79
N LEU A 157 5.98 -3.47 32.17
CA LEU A 157 5.75 -3.41 30.73
C LEU A 157 4.40 -2.74 30.51
N ASP A 158 4.40 -1.53 29.95
CA ASP A 158 3.19 -0.79 29.56
C ASP A 158 2.70 -1.24 28.19
N TRP A 159 3.60 -1.53 27.24
CA TRP A 159 3.17 -1.86 25.89
C TRP A 159 4.06 -2.87 25.17
N VAL A 160 3.45 -3.84 24.48
CA VAL A 160 4.11 -4.77 23.55
C VAL A 160 3.43 -4.79 22.18
N ALA A 161 3.88 -3.89 21.30
CA ALA A 161 3.31 -3.73 19.95
C ALA A 161 4.17 -4.35 18.86
N VAL A 162 3.53 -4.65 17.73
CA VAL A 162 4.17 -5.22 16.54
C VAL A 162 3.93 -4.34 15.32
N ARG A 163 4.96 -4.15 14.52
CA ARG A 163 4.89 -3.50 13.21
C ARG A 163 5.49 -4.43 12.16
N VAL A 164 4.78 -4.63 11.06
CA VAL A 164 5.25 -5.45 9.95
C VAL A 164 5.53 -4.58 8.75
N TYR A 165 6.72 -4.72 8.19
CA TYR A 165 7.15 -4.13 6.94
C TYR A 165 6.91 -5.09 5.79
N PHE A 166 6.39 -4.59 4.68
CA PHE A 166 6.06 -5.39 3.52
C PHE A 166 6.28 -4.63 2.21
N SER A 167 6.34 -5.40 1.13
CA SER A 167 6.34 -4.93 -0.25
C SER A 167 5.24 -5.62 -1.04
N GLY A 168 4.92 -5.09 -2.22
CA GLY A 168 3.82 -5.60 -3.04
C GLY A 168 2.47 -5.12 -2.52
N GLY A 169 1.40 -5.90 -2.74
CA GLY A 169 0.08 -5.54 -2.20
C GLY A 169 -0.64 -4.37 -2.85
N LEU A 170 0.04 -3.68 -3.76
CA LEU A 170 -0.52 -2.75 -4.71
C LEU A 170 -0.59 -3.44 -6.07
N SER A 171 -1.75 -3.39 -6.71
CA SER A 171 -1.89 -3.83 -8.09
C SER A 171 -2.59 -2.76 -8.91
N LEU A 172 -2.20 -2.67 -10.18
CA LEU A 172 -2.84 -1.83 -11.19
C LEU A 172 -2.79 -2.58 -12.51
N SER A 173 -3.93 -2.79 -13.13
CA SER A 173 -4.06 -3.49 -14.41
C SER A 173 -5.07 -2.79 -15.31
N LEU A 174 -4.85 -2.89 -16.62
CA LEU A 174 -5.70 -2.28 -17.64
C LEU A 174 -6.24 -3.35 -18.59
N ASP A 175 -7.50 -3.22 -18.96
CA ASP A 175 -8.13 -4.06 -19.98
C ASP A 175 -9.15 -3.25 -20.81
N PRO A 176 -8.89 -2.94 -22.09
CA PRO A 176 -7.69 -3.29 -22.84
C PRO A 176 -6.51 -2.35 -22.54
N VAL A 177 -5.30 -2.82 -22.82
CA VAL A 177 -4.07 -2.01 -22.75
C VAL A 177 -3.95 -1.05 -23.94
N LYS A 178 -4.63 -1.32 -25.06
CA LYS A 178 -4.64 -0.43 -26.25
C LYS A 178 -6.06 0.03 -26.56
N VAL A 179 -6.20 1.31 -26.88
CA VAL A 179 -7.49 1.95 -27.16
C VAL A 179 -7.51 2.38 -28.62
N ASN A 180 -8.31 1.70 -29.44
CA ASN A 180 -8.44 2.02 -30.85
C ASN A 180 -9.77 2.73 -31.10
N LEU A 181 -9.72 3.98 -31.55
CA LEU A 181 -10.89 4.79 -31.89
C LEU A 181 -11.41 4.54 -33.31
N GLY A 182 -10.66 3.80 -34.12
CA GLY A 182 -11.01 3.44 -35.49
C GLY A 182 -10.70 4.54 -36.50
N THR A 183 -11.42 4.50 -37.61
CA THR A 183 -11.31 5.46 -38.71
C THR A 183 -12.30 6.60 -38.47
N LEU A 184 -11.86 7.85 -38.66
CA LEU A 184 -12.75 9.01 -38.62
C LEU A 184 -13.63 9.06 -39.88
N THR A 185 -14.88 9.45 -39.66
CA THR A 185 -15.88 9.71 -40.70
C THR A 185 -16.14 11.20 -40.83
N LEU A 186 -16.80 11.63 -41.90
CA LEU A 186 -17.20 13.04 -42.07
C LEU A 186 -18.13 13.51 -40.94
N GLU A 187 -18.98 12.61 -40.42
CA GLU A 187 -19.89 12.93 -39.31
C GLU A 187 -19.12 13.27 -38.02
N ASP A 188 -17.96 12.64 -37.78
CA ASP A 188 -17.12 12.96 -36.62
C ASP A 188 -16.56 14.39 -36.71
N TYR A 189 -16.25 14.86 -37.92
CA TYR A 189 -15.84 16.25 -38.17
C TYR A 189 -16.99 17.23 -37.99
N GLU A 190 -18.18 16.90 -38.50
CA GLU A 190 -19.38 17.74 -38.31
C GLU A 190 -19.76 17.87 -36.83
N ARG A 191 -19.58 16.78 -36.07
CA ARG A 191 -19.83 16.74 -34.62
C ARG A 191 -18.69 17.38 -33.79
N GLY A 192 -17.49 17.48 -34.36
CA GLY A 192 -16.29 17.97 -33.70
C GLY A 192 -15.64 16.97 -32.72
N TYR A 193 -16.13 15.73 -32.67
CA TYR A 193 -15.54 14.68 -31.83
C TYR A 193 -15.92 13.26 -32.25
N ARG A 194 -15.07 12.31 -31.83
CA ARG A 194 -15.26 10.85 -31.90
C ARG A 194 -15.28 10.27 -30.49
N ASP A 195 -16.38 9.63 -30.10
CA ASP A 195 -16.44 8.84 -28.86
C ASP A 195 -15.89 7.44 -29.10
N TRP A 196 -15.22 6.89 -28.07
CA TRP A 196 -14.88 5.47 -28.06
C TRP A 196 -16.09 4.65 -27.65
N GLU A 197 -16.44 3.65 -28.46
CA GLU A 197 -17.53 2.72 -28.15
C GLU A 197 -17.10 1.63 -27.15
N GLY A 198 -15.80 1.52 -26.85
CA GLY A 198 -15.26 0.59 -25.88
C GLY A 198 -15.18 1.15 -24.46
N ILE A 199 -14.74 0.28 -23.55
CA ILE A 199 -14.46 0.60 -22.15
C ILE A 199 -13.07 0.08 -21.82
N GLN A 200 -12.28 0.90 -21.13
CA GLN A 200 -11.03 0.49 -20.52
C GLN A 200 -11.26 0.30 -19.03
N TRP A 201 -11.18 -0.95 -18.59
CA TRP A 201 -11.24 -1.32 -17.19
C TRP A 201 -9.88 -1.09 -16.55
N ILE A 202 -9.88 -0.33 -15.45
CA ILE A 202 -8.77 -0.26 -14.52
C ILE A 202 -9.13 -1.11 -13.31
N LYS A 203 -8.36 -2.16 -13.05
CA LYS A 203 -8.47 -2.94 -11.80
C LYS A 203 -7.28 -2.61 -10.92
N LEU A 204 -7.54 -2.27 -9.67
CA LEU A 204 -6.50 -2.00 -8.69
C LEU A 204 -6.84 -2.62 -7.33
N SER A 205 -5.80 -2.83 -6.54
CA SER A 205 -5.90 -3.19 -5.11
C SER A 205 -4.92 -2.33 -4.34
N ALA A 206 -5.34 -1.85 -3.18
CA ALA A 206 -4.51 -1.08 -2.26
C ALA A 206 -4.72 -1.53 -0.81
N TYR A 207 -3.68 -1.46 0.03
CA TYR A 207 -3.76 -1.85 1.45
C TYR A 207 -4.17 -0.70 2.38
N ASN A 208 -4.10 0.54 1.91
CA ASN A 208 -4.51 1.74 2.61
C ASN A 208 -5.32 2.61 1.64
N SER A 209 -5.75 3.79 2.08
CA SER A 209 -6.33 4.79 1.19
C SER A 209 -5.45 5.02 -0.03
N TRP A 210 -6.03 5.25 -1.19
CA TRP A 210 -5.29 5.35 -2.45
C TRP A 210 -5.82 6.49 -3.32
N ALA A 211 -4.98 6.99 -4.21
CA ALA A 211 -5.33 7.93 -5.27
C ALA A 211 -4.71 7.48 -6.60
N LEU A 212 -5.51 7.48 -7.66
CA LEU A 212 -5.11 7.13 -9.01
C LEU A 212 -5.05 8.40 -9.86
N TYR A 213 -3.97 8.59 -10.60
CA TYR A 213 -3.73 9.73 -11.47
C TYR A 213 -3.54 9.29 -12.91
N ILE A 214 -3.77 10.19 -13.86
CA ILE A 214 -3.49 10.02 -15.29
C ILE A 214 -2.71 11.22 -15.84
N SER A 215 -1.77 10.98 -16.75
CA SER A 215 -1.04 12.03 -17.48
C SER A 215 -0.57 11.55 -18.86
N ALA A 216 -0.50 12.45 -19.85
CA ALA A 216 0.13 12.20 -21.13
C ALA A 216 1.66 12.17 -21.00
N THR A 217 2.33 11.31 -21.79
CA THR A 217 3.80 11.30 -21.83
C THR A 217 4.37 12.40 -22.74
N SER A 218 3.53 13.01 -23.58
CA SER A 218 3.87 14.07 -24.53
C SER A 218 2.75 15.10 -24.58
N SER A 219 3.10 16.36 -24.83
CA SER A 219 2.12 17.44 -25.00
C SER A 219 1.39 17.38 -26.34
N ILE A 220 1.92 16.61 -27.31
CA ILE A 220 1.35 16.43 -28.65
C ILE A 220 1.28 14.94 -29.03
N TRP A 221 0.36 14.61 -29.94
CA TRP A 221 0.28 13.29 -30.55
C TRP A 221 1.45 13.10 -31.52
N SER A 222 1.96 11.87 -31.62
CA SER A 222 2.81 11.48 -32.76
C SER A 222 1.93 11.30 -33.99
N TYR A 223 2.43 11.71 -35.15
CA TYR A 223 1.70 11.68 -36.40
C TYR A 223 2.55 11.13 -37.55
N THR A 224 1.92 10.38 -38.45
CA THR A 224 2.51 9.92 -39.71
C THR A 224 1.46 10.01 -40.81
N GLY A 225 1.75 10.78 -41.87
CA GLY A 225 0.87 10.96 -43.02
C GLY A 225 1.55 11.78 -44.12
N ASP A 226 0.84 12.00 -45.22
CA ASP A 226 1.38 12.68 -46.41
C ASP A 226 1.40 14.22 -46.26
N LEU A 227 0.62 14.75 -45.32
CA LEU A 227 0.56 16.18 -45.00
C LEU A 227 1.53 16.53 -43.85
N PRO A 228 1.94 17.81 -43.71
CA PRO A 228 2.73 18.25 -42.56
C PRO A 228 2.06 17.88 -41.23
N ASP A 229 2.89 17.54 -40.23
CA ASP A 229 2.42 17.19 -38.89
C ASP A 229 1.67 18.38 -38.26
N PRO A 230 0.36 18.24 -37.96
CA PRO A 230 -0.44 19.34 -37.45
C PRO A 230 -0.24 19.61 -35.96
N LYS A 231 0.66 18.87 -35.28
CA LYS A 231 1.00 19.05 -33.86
C LYS A 231 -0.23 19.00 -32.97
N LYS A 232 -1.11 18.01 -33.22
CA LYS A 232 -2.33 17.82 -32.44
C LYS A 232 -2.01 17.82 -30.93
N PRO A 233 -2.71 18.60 -30.09
CA PRO A 233 -2.46 18.61 -28.64
C PRO A 233 -2.96 17.35 -27.93
N CYS A 234 -2.26 16.88 -26.90
CA CYS A 234 -2.70 15.74 -26.08
C CYS A 234 -4.08 15.98 -25.43
N GLY A 235 -4.41 17.22 -25.08
CA GLY A 235 -5.70 17.61 -24.50
C GLY A 235 -6.90 17.42 -25.44
N HIS A 236 -6.68 17.12 -26.72
CA HIS A 236 -7.75 16.69 -27.61
C HIS A 236 -8.24 15.26 -27.28
N LEU A 237 -7.48 14.48 -26.50
CA LEU A 237 -8.00 13.28 -25.85
C LEU A 237 -8.64 13.65 -24.53
N LEU A 238 -9.96 13.50 -24.45
CA LEU A 238 -10.74 13.60 -23.24
C LEU A 238 -10.96 12.21 -22.66
N TRP A 239 -11.02 12.10 -21.35
CA TRP A 239 -11.31 10.85 -20.63
C TRP A 239 -12.32 11.11 -19.52
N ARG A 240 -13.05 10.08 -19.11
CA ARG A 240 -13.89 10.09 -17.90
C ARG A 240 -14.07 8.69 -17.33
N VAL A 241 -14.38 8.62 -16.04
CA VAL A 241 -14.84 7.41 -15.37
C VAL A 241 -16.36 7.28 -15.57
N LEU A 242 -16.80 6.11 -16.02
CA LEU A 242 -18.22 5.76 -16.13
C LEU A 242 -18.79 5.39 -14.74
N PRO A 243 -20.10 5.60 -14.49
CA PRO A 243 -20.68 5.49 -13.14
C PRO A 243 -20.74 4.07 -12.57
N ASN A 244 -20.57 3.03 -13.40
CA ASN A 244 -20.62 1.62 -13.02
C ASN A 244 -19.30 1.13 -12.38
N VAL A 245 -18.81 1.89 -11.40
CA VAL A 245 -17.64 1.54 -10.59
C VAL A 245 -17.99 0.47 -9.54
N SER A 246 -17.00 -0.30 -9.06
CA SER A 246 -17.20 -1.22 -7.94
C SER A 246 -15.97 -1.29 -7.02
N GLY A 247 -16.19 -1.59 -5.75
CA GLY A 247 -15.14 -1.69 -4.74
C GLY A 247 -14.96 -0.41 -3.92
N GLY A 248 -13.81 -0.27 -3.25
CA GLY A 248 -13.52 0.83 -2.35
C GLY A 248 -13.20 2.13 -3.09
N ILE A 249 -14.21 2.85 -3.58
CA ILE A 249 -14.07 4.14 -4.29
C ILE A 249 -14.85 5.23 -3.55
N SER A 250 -14.15 6.31 -3.18
CA SER A 250 -14.72 7.47 -2.50
C SER A 250 -15.06 8.61 -3.46
N ARG A 251 -14.24 8.82 -4.50
CA ARG A 251 -14.44 9.87 -5.51
C ARG A 251 -13.85 9.45 -6.85
N PHE A 252 -14.40 9.99 -7.94
CA PHE A 252 -13.90 9.78 -9.29
C PHE A 252 -14.32 10.90 -10.26
N GLN A 253 -13.60 11.07 -11.37
CA GLN A 253 -13.91 12.07 -12.39
C GLN A 253 -14.98 11.59 -13.37
N ALA A 254 -16.23 12.01 -13.16
CA ALA A 254 -17.35 11.63 -14.02
C ALA A 254 -17.46 12.46 -15.31
N ASN A 255 -16.82 13.63 -15.36
CA ASN A 255 -16.87 14.54 -16.50
C ASN A 255 -15.69 14.32 -17.44
N PHE A 256 -15.94 14.54 -18.74
CA PHE A 256 -14.86 14.51 -19.73
C PHE A 256 -13.81 15.57 -19.39
N THR A 257 -12.60 15.10 -19.10
CA THR A 257 -11.48 15.93 -18.70
C THR A 257 -10.38 15.83 -19.75
N PRO A 258 -9.81 16.96 -20.22
CA PRO A 258 -8.67 16.93 -21.15
C PRO A 258 -7.48 16.23 -20.53
N LEU A 259 -6.82 15.39 -21.31
CA LEU A 259 -5.53 14.85 -20.92
C LEU A 259 -4.48 15.98 -20.87
N SER A 260 -3.56 15.87 -19.92
CA SER A 260 -2.49 16.83 -19.69
C SER A 260 -1.19 16.09 -19.41
N THR A 261 -0.05 16.72 -19.67
CA THR A 261 1.26 16.22 -19.22
C THR A 261 1.43 16.30 -17.70
N SER A 262 0.62 17.13 -17.03
CA SER A 262 0.52 17.14 -15.57
C SER A 262 -0.45 16.06 -15.09
N GLU A 263 -0.17 15.46 -13.94
CA GLU A 263 -1.04 14.46 -13.34
C GLU A 263 -2.41 15.06 -12.95
N VAL A 264 -3.47 14.39 -13.38
CA VAL A 264 -4.85 14.68 -13.02
C VAL A 264 -5.42 13.48 -12.30
N GLU A 265 -6.07 13.71 -11.15
CA GLU A 265 -6.64 12.63 -10.38
C GLU A 265 -7.84 12.00 -11.10
N VAL A 266 -7.83 10.69 -11.27
CA VAL A 266 -8.88 9.85 -11.84
C VAL A 266 -9.90 9.45 -10.79
N ALA A 267 -9.42 8.91 -9.66
CA ALA A 267 -10.23 8.43 -8.55
C ALA A 267 -9.42 8.29 -7.27
N SER A 268 -10.10 8.19 -6.13
CA SER A 268 -9.48 7.84 -4.85
C SER A 268 -10.45 7.02 -3.98
N GLY A 269 -9.92 6.29 -3.00
CA GLY A 269 -10.72 5.39 -2.16
C GLY A 269 -9.99 4.86 -0.93
N PRO A 270 -10.69 4.13 -0.04
CA PRO A 270 -10.08 3.40 1.07
C PRO A 270 -9.32 2.15 0.58
N ALA A 271 -8.66 1.46 1.50
CA ALA A 271 -8.08 0.14 1.25
C ALA A 271 -9.08 -0.85 0.62
N GLY A 272 -8.56 -1.78 -0.18
CA GLY A 272 -9.28 -2.84 -0.85
C GLY A 272 -9.15 -2.78 -2.36
N ASP A 273 -9.98 -3.60 -3.01
CA ASP A 273 -10.07 -3.67 -4.47
C ASP A 273 -10.94 -2.53 -5.02
N ALA A 274 -10.60 -2.05 -6.20
CA ALA A 274 -11.42 -1.12 -6.98
C ALA A 274 -11.38 -1.43 -8.47
N LEU A 275 -12.52 -1.24 -9.13
CA LEU A 275 -12.71 -1.43 -10.57
C LEU A 275 -13.34 -0.16 -11.16
N LEU A 276 -12.61 0.49 -12.06
CA LEU A 276 -13.00 1.74 -12.71
C LEU A 276 -13.17 1.51 -14.22
N PRO A 277 -14.36 1.71 -14.79
CA PRO A 277 -14.54 1.76 -16.23
C PRO A 277 -14.23 3.17 -16.74
N ILE A 278 -13.29 3.28 -17.68
CA ILE A 278 -12.90 4.53 -18.37
C ILE A 278 -13.41 4.49 -19.81
N THR A 279 -13.87 5.64 -20.29
CA THR A 279 -14.12 5.87 -21.72
C THR A 279 -13.41 7.13 -22.19
N PHE A 280 -13.26 7.27 -23.50
CA PHE A 280 -12.49 8.34 -24.14
C PHE A 280 -13.31 9.04 -25.21
N ARG A 281 -12.99 10.32 -25.43
CA ARG A 281 -13.50 11.14 -26.52
C ARG A 281 -12.32 11.86 -27.17
N LEU A 282 -12.22 11.79 -28.48
CA LEU A 282 -11.25 12.55 -29.25
C LEU A 282 -11.91 13.77 -29.88
N LEU A 283 -11.40 14.97 -29.61
CA LEU A 283 -11.79 16.17 -30.34
C LEU A 283 -11.24 16.13 -31.76
N VAL A 284 -12.08 16.47 -32.73
CA VAL A 284 -11.79 16.37 -34.17
C VAL A 284 -12.09 17.71 -34.82
N ASP A 285 -11.13 18.19 -35.62
CA ASP A 285 -11.23 19.43 -36.37
C ASP A 285 -10.28 19.38 -37.56
N TYR A 286 -10.50 20.24 -38.56
CA TYR A 286 -9.73 20.24 -39.81
C TYR A 286 -8.31 20.80 -39.66
N ASP A 287 -8.01 21.54 -38.59
CA ASP A 287 -6.72 22.20 -38.41
C ASP A 287 -5.69 21.24 -37.78
N THR A 288 -6.13 20.47 -36.79
CA THR A 288 -5.29 19.58 -35.99
C THR A 288 -5.45 18.10 -36.34
N THR A 289 -6.48 17.76 -37.12
CA THR A 289 -6.82 16.38 -37.48
C THR A 289 -6.84 16.25 -39.00
N VAL A 290 -5.66 16.14 -39.60
CA VAL A 290 -5.41 15.97 -41.05
C VAL A 290 -5.05 14.52 -41.40
N PRO A 291 -5.34 14.02 -42.63
CA PRO A 291 -5.23 12.60 -42.95
C PRO A 291 -3.89 11.96 -42.56
N GLY A 292 -3.96 10.98 -41.65
CA GLY A 292 -2.78 10.24 -41.21
C GLY A 292 -3.08 9.27 -40.08
N THR A 293 -2.00 8.71 -39.54
CA THR A 293 -2.00 7.87 -38.35
C THR A 293 -1.53 8.70 -37.16
N TYR A 294 -2.27 8.64 -36.07
CA TYR A 294 -1.94 9.32 -34.83
C TYR A 294 -1.72 8.30 -33.72
N THR A 295 -0.72 8.53 -32.87
CA THR A 295 -0.45 7.73 -31.65
C THR A 295 -0.17 8.67 -30.47
N LEU A 296 -0.72 8.38 -29.29
CA LEU A 296 -0.41 9.09 -28.04
C LEU A 296 -0.36 8.08 -26.91
N ASP A 297 0.69 8.22 -26.10
CA ASP A 297 0.93 7.43 -24.92
C ASP A 297 0.54 8.23 -23.67
N PHE A 298 -0.04 7.55 -22.69
CA PHE A 298 -0.42 8.13 -21.40
C PHE A 298 -0.25 7.12 -20.28
N ARG A 299 -0.03 7.63 -19.07
CA ARG A 299 0.34 6.90 -17.87
C ARG A 299 -0.79 6.95 -16.85
N TYR A 300 -1.00 5.86 -16.13
CA TYR A 300 -1.72 5.86 -14.86
C TYR A 300 -0.75 5.70 -13.69
N THR A 301 -0.87 6.50 -12.65
CA THR A 301 -0.05 6.44 -11.43
C THR A 301 -0.94 6.14 -10.23
N LEU A 302 -0.75 4.99 -9.57
CA LEU A 302 -1.44 4.65 -8.32
C LEU A 302 -0.55 5.03 -7.15
N ILE A 303 -1.07 5.86 -6.25
CA ILE A 303 -0.40 6.33 -5.04
C ILE A 303 -1.16 5.82 -3.82
N VAL A 304 -0.42 5.31 -2.84
CA VAL A 304 -0.91 5.03 -1.49
C VAL A 304 -0.12 5.91 -0.52
N PRO A 305 -0.77 6.77 0.29
CA PRO A 305 -0.12 7.62 1.28
C PRO A 305 0.55 6.84 2.41
#